data_AF-W4US02-F1
#
_entry.id   AF-W4US02-F1
#
_cell.length_a   1.000
_cell.length_b   1.000
_cell.length_c   1.000
_cell.angle_alpha   90.00
_cell.angle_beta   90.00
_cell.angle_gamma   90.00
#
_symmetry.space_group_name_H-M   'P 1'
#
loop_
_entity.id
_entity.type
_entity.pdbx_description
1 polymer ?
#
loop_
_entity_poly.entity_id
_entity_poly.type
_entity_poly.pdbx_seq_one_letter_code
_entity_poly.pdbx_strand_id
1 'polypeptide(L)'
;MRRNLSIANRQLQDTNKELAETGKIKEVYIARYLERCVTYLDKLELYRRTLAKMAMASRIDDLFKTIKSEQFIQDERKNFYTEFDKSFLELFPYFITSFNQLLLEEERIEPKPGELLTPELRIYALIRLGVTDSNQIAHFLGYSLATIYNYRSKIRNKAIGDKEKFEQCVMNI
;
A
#
# COMPACT_ATOMS: atom_id res chain seq x y z
N MET A 1 43.11 -10.28 -19.25
CA MET A 1 41.98 -11.13 -19.71
C MET A 1 41.41 -12.02 -18.61
N ARG A 2 42.17 -12.95 -17.99
CA ARG A 2 41.66 -13.83 -16.91
C ARG A 2 41.13 -13.11 -15.66
N ARG A 3 41.76 -11.99 -15.26
CA ARG A 3 41.34 -11.17 -14.10
C ARG A 3 39.99 -10.48 -14.32
N ASN A 4 39.74 -9.98 -15.54
CA ASN A 4 38.46 -9.35 -15.90
C ASN A 4 37.34 -10.40 -15.96
N LEU A 5 37.65 -11.60 -16.43
CA LEU A 5 36.70 -12.72 -16.44
C LEU A 5 36.33 -13.16 -15.01
N SER A 6 37.30 -13.20 -14.08
CA SER A 6 37.01 -13.52 -12.67
C SER A 6 36.18 -12.45 -11.97
N ILE A 7 36.38 -11.16 -12.30
CA ILE A 7 35.59 -10.06 -11.74
C ILE A 7 34.15 -10.11 -12.26
N ALA A 8 33.97 -10.27 -13.58
CA ALA A 8 32.65 -10.39 -14.19
C ALA A 8 31.89 -11.61 -13.65
N ASN A 9 32.57 -12.74 -13.46
CA ASN A 9 31.94 -13.95 -12.93
C ASN A 9 31.53 -13.80 -11.46
N ARG A 10 32.33 -13.05 -10.66
CA ARG A 10 31.97 -12.72 -9.28
C ARG A 10 30.76 -11.76 -9.22
N GLN A 11 30.75 -10.71 -10.05
CA GLN A 11 29.59 -9.81 -10.16
C GLN A 11 28.31 -10.56 -10.58
N LEU A 12 28.40 -11.46 -11.56
CA LEU A 12 27.26 -12.30 -11.96
C LEU A 12 26.76 -13.20 -10.82
N GLN A 13 27.67 -13.78 -10.03
CA GLN A 13 27.30 -14.60 -8.88
C GLN A 13 26.63 -13.76 -7.77
N ASP A 14 27.14 -12.56 -7.52
CA ASP A 14 26.58 -11.65 -6.52
C ASP A 14 25.19 -11.16 -6.96
N THR A 15 25.02 -10.73 -8.22
CA THR A 15 23.72 -10.36 -8.78
C THR A 15 22.73 -11.54 -8.77
N ASN A 16 23.16 -12.76 -9.08
CA ASN A 16 22.29 -13.94 -9.04
C ASN A 16 21.84 -14.26 -7.61
N LYS A 17 22.69 -14.07 -6.60
CA LYS A 17 22.31 -14.23 -5.19
C LYS A 17 21.29 -13.18 -4.77
N GLU A 18 21.53 -11.91 -5.08
CA GLU A 18 20.60 -10.82 -4.79
C GLU A 18 19.24 -11.04 -5.48
N LEU A 19 19.25 -11.53 -6.72
CA LEU A 19 18.03 -11.88 -7.46
C LEU A 19 17.28 -13.04 -6.81
N ALA A 20 17.99 -14.07 -6.35
CA ALA A 20 17.40 -15.22 -5.66
C ALA A 20 16.81 -14.84 -4.29
N GLU A 21 17.50 -13.99 -3.54
CA GLU A 21 17.00 -13.42 -2.28
C GLU A 21 15.75 -12.56 -2.52
N THR A 22 15.78 -11.70 -3.54
CA THR A 22 14.62 -10.91 -3.98
C THR A 22 13.45 -11.81 -4.38
N GLY A 23 13.71 -12.90 -5.11
CA GLY A 23 12.71 -13.88 -5.50
C GLY A 23 12.04 -14.53 -4.27
N LYS A 24 12.85 -14.96 -3.30
CA LYS A 24 12.35 -15.55 -2.05
C LYS A 24 11.54 -14.57 -1.21
N ILE A 25 11.95 -13.30 -1.17
CA ILE A 25 11.16 -12.22 -0.54
C ILE A 25 9.79 -12.15 -1.22
N LYS A 26 9.73 -12.04 -2.55
CA LYS A 26 8.46 -11.98 -3.30
C LYS A 26 7.55 -13.18 -3.02
N GLU A 27 8.10 -14.39 -2.97
CA GLU A 27 7.32 -15.61 -2.63
C GLU A 27 6.70 -15.54 -1.22
N VAL A 28 7.47 -15.11 -0.22
CA VAL A 28 6.95 -14.91 1.15
C VAL A 28 5.82 -13.86 1.16
N TYR A 29 5.95 -12.78 0.38
CA TYR A 29 4.89 -11.78 0.27
C TYR A 29 3.64 -12.31 -0.43
N ILE A 30 3.78 -13.16 -1.44
CA ILE A 30 2.63 -13.83 -2.08
C ILE A 30 1.94 -14.75 -1.08
N ALA A 31 2.68 -15.55 -0.32
CA ALA A 31 2.12 -16.44 0.70
C ALA A 31 1.34 -15.64 1.77
N ARG A 32 1.94 -14.55 2.29
CA ARG A 32 1.28 -13.64 3.23
C ARG A 32 0.04 -12.97 2.63
N TYR A 33 0.09 -12.59 1.36
CA TYR A 33 -1.07 -12.04 0.65
C TYR A 33 -2.21 -13.06 0.57
N LEU A 34 -1.92 -14.30 0.19
CA LEU A 34 -2.92 -15.37 0.11
C LEU A 34 -3.52 -15.71 1.49
N GLU A 35 -2.71 -15.75 2.55
CA GLU A 35 -3.19 -15.93 3.93
C GLU A 35 -4.18 -14.82 4.34
N ARG A 36 -3.93 -13.58 3.91
CA ARG A 36 -4.87 -12.46 4.11
C ARG A 36 -6.15 -12.59 3.31
N CYS A 37 -6.08 -13.10 2.07
CA CYS A 37 -7.28 -13.41 1.30
C CYS A 37 -8.16 -14.43 2.05
N VAL A 38 -7.56 -15.47 2.64
CA VAL A 38 -8.29 -16.45 3.48
C VAL A 38 -8.94 -15.75 4.68
N THR A 39 -8.19 -14.90 5.39
CA THR A 39 -8.73 -14.14 6.54
C THR A 39 -9.92 -13.26 6.14
N TYR A 40 -9.87 -12.63 4.96
CA TYR A 40 -10.98 -11.85 4.42
C TYR A 40 -12.21 -12.70 4.10
N LEU A 41 -12.01 -13.89 3.52
CA LEU A 41 -13.10 -14.83 3.28
C LEU A 41 -13.78 -15.26 4.58
N ASP A 42 -13.00 -15.51 5.64
CA ASP A 42 -13.55 -15.88 6.95
C ASP A 42 -14.40 -14.75 7.56
N LYS A 43 -13.98 -13.49 7.41
CA LYS A 43 -14.77 -12.33 7.86
C LYS A 43 -16.08 -12.19 7.09
N LEU A 44 -16.07 -12.39 5.78
CA LEU A 44 -17.29 -12.38 4.95
C LEU A 44 -18.24 -13.50 5.36
N GLU A 45 -17.73 -14.70 5.63
CA GLU A 45 -18.54 -15.82 6.10
C GLU A 45 -19.12 -15.55 7.50
N LEU A 46 -18.34 -14.98 8.41
CA LEU A 46 -18.84 -14.57 9.73
C LEU A 46 -19.96 -13.52 9.63
N TYR A 47 -19.79 -12.53 8.76
CA TYR A 47 -20.79 -11.50 8.51
C TYR A 47 -22.09 -12.13 7.98
N ARG A 48 -22.00 -12.98 6.95
CA ARG A 48 -23.13 -13.72 6.37
C ARG A 48 -23.85 -14.57 7.43
N ARG A 49 -23.12 -15.32 8.26
CA ARG A 49 -23.69 -16.14 9.34
C ARG A 49 -24.40 -15.30 10.40
N THR A 50 -23.86 -14.12 10.72
CA THR A 50 -24.46 -13.20 11.69
C THR A 50 -25.80 -12.67 11.18
N LEU A 51 -25.87 -12.24 9.91
CA LEU A 51 -27.11 -11.81 9.27
C LEU A 51 -28.14 -12.96 9.21
N ALA A 52 -27.71 -14.17 8.85
CA ALA A 52 -28.59 -15.34 8.81
C ALA A 52 -29.19 -15.66 10.19
N LYS A 53 -28.40 -15.57 11.26
CA LYS A 53 -28.90 -15.77 12.63
C LYS A 53 -29.95 -14.73 13.03
N MET A 54 -29.75 -13.45 12.67
CA MET A 54 -30.74 -12.39 12.94
C MET A 54 -32.04 -12.64 12.17
N ALA A 55 -31.94 -13.06 10.90
CA ALA A 55 -33.10 -13.40 10.08
C ALA A 55 -33.88 -14.59 10.68
N MET A 56 -33.19 -15.67 11.08
CA MET A 56 -33.83 -16.85 11.69
C MET A 56 -34.50 -16.54 13.04
N ALA A 57 -33.97 -15.58 13.79
CA ALA A 57 -34.55 -15.14 15.06
C ALA A 57 -35.70 -14.12 14.89
N SER A 58 -36.15 -13.86 13.66
CA SER A 58 -37.15 -12.84 13.32
C SER A 58 -36.80 -11.42 13.83
N ARG A 59 -35.50 -11.13 14.04
CA ARG A 59 -35.00 -9.82 14.47
C ARG A 59 -34.82 -8.89 13.26
N ILE A 60 -35.92 -8.61 12.56
CA ILE A 60 -35.91 -7.92 11.28
C ILE A 60 -35.42 -6.46 11.40
N ASP A 61 -35.77 -5.76 12.47
CA ASP A 61 -35.31 -4.38 12.69
C ASP A 61 -33.79 -4.28 12.89
N ASP A 62 -33.22 -5.19 13.70
CA ASP A 62 -31.78 -5.26 13.93
C ASP A 62 -31.02 -5.66 12.67
N LEU A 63 -31.60 -6.56 11.88
CA LEU A 63 -31.06 -6.94 10.57
C LEU A 63 -30.98 -5.72 9.64
N PHE A 64 -32.06 -4.95 9.50
CA PHE A 64 -32.05 -3.73 8.67
C PHE A 64 -31.07 -2.69 9.21
N LYS A 65 -30.98 -2.52 10.52
CA LYS A 65 -30.02 -1.60 11.14
C LYS A 65 -28.57 -2.01 10.82
N THR A 66 -28.28 -3.30 10.87
CA THR A 66 -26.95 -3.85 10.56
C THR A 66 -26.61 -3.67 9.08
N ILE A 67 -27.52 -4.03 8.18
CA ILE A 67 -27.31 -3.93 6.73
C ILE A 67 -27.13 -2.48 6.28
N LYS A 68 -27.89 -1.54 6.86
CA LYS A 68 -27.80 -0.11 6.53
C LYS A 68 -26.57 0.58 7.13
N SER A 69 -25.90 -0.04 8.09
CA SER A 69 -24.75 0.55 8.74
C SER A 69 -23.51 0.43 7.86
N GLU A 70 -22.86 1.56 7.59
CA GLU A 70 -21.55 1.58 6.95
C GLU A 70 -20.40 1.22 7.91
N GLN A 71 -20.68 1.14 9.22
CA GLN A 71 -19.66 0.98 10.26
C GLN A 71 -18.75 -0.22 9.99
N PHE A 72 -19.34 -1.36 9.63
CA PHE A 72 -18.59 -2.57 9.30
C PHE A 72 -17.59 -2.34 8.16
N ILE A 73 -18.02 -1.65 7.10
CA ILE A 73 -17.16 -1.35 5.94
C ILE A 73 -16.09 -0.32 6.30
N GLN A 74 -16.41 0.67 7.13
CA GLN A 74 -15.46 1.66 7.61
C GLN A 74 -14.36 1.03 8.48
N ASP A 75 -14.74 0.11 9.38
CA ASP A 75 -13.80 -0.64 10.22
C ASP A 75 -12.90 -1.55 9.37
N GLU A 76 -13.47 -2.27 8.40
CA GLU A 76 -12.70 -3.10 7.49
C GLU A 76 -11.75 -2.29 6.60
N ARG A 77 -12.15 -1.08 6.19
CA ARG A 77 -11.28 -0.16 5.44
C ARG A 77 -10.12 0.36 6.29
N LYS A 78 -10.35 0.66 7.57
CA LYS A 78 -9.27 1.05 8.50
C LYS A 78 -8.29 -0.09 8.74
N ASN A 79 -8.80 -1.31 8.93
CA ASN A 79 -7.98 -2.52 9.06
C ASN A 79 -7.15 -2.74 7.80
N PHE A 80 -7.77 -2.62 6.63
CA PHE A 80 -7.09 -2.72 5.34
C PHE A 80 -5.92 -1.74 5.22
N TYR A 81 -6.13 -0.45 5.53
CA TYR A 81 -5.05 0.54 5.45
C TYR A 81 -3.92 0.27 6.43
N THR A 82 -4.24 -0.16 7.64
CA THR A 82 -3.22 -0.51 8.64
C THR A 82 -2.36 -1.68 8.13
N GLU A 83 -2.98 -2.69 7.54
CA GLU A 83 -2.26 -3.83 6.99
C GLU A 83 -1.48 -3.49 5.72
N PHE A 84 -2.04 -2.66 4.85
CA PHE A 84 -1.32 -2.11 3.70
C PHE A 84 -0.07 -1.37 4.14
N ASP A 85 -0.20 -0.40 5.05
CA ASP A 85 0.91 0.43 5.52
C ASP A 85 2.03 -0.41 6.12
N LYS A 86 1.71 -1.37 6.99
CA LYS A 86 2.72 -2.29 7.59
C LYS A 86 3.45 -3.09 6.53
N SER A 87 2.70 -3.70 5.61
CA SER A 87 3.28 -4.59 4.59
C SER A 87 4.17 -3.84 3.64
N PHE A 88 3.74 -2.63 3.27
CA PHE A 88 4.48 -1.75 2.40
C PHE A 88 5.79 -1.31 3.07
N LEU A 89 5.75 -0.89 4.34
CA LEU A 89 6.94 -0.48 5.08
C LEU A 89 7.87 -1.65 5.42
N GLU A 90 7.37 -2.88 5.58
CA GLU A 90 8.23 -4.05 5.65
C GLU A 90 9.01 -4.29 4.35
N LEU A 91 8.38 -4.00 3.20
CA LEU A 91 9.00 -4.18 1.87
C LEU A 91 9.92 -3.00 1.51
N PHE A 92 9.57 -1.79 1.94
CA PHE A 92 10.29 -0.55 1.68
C PHE A 92 10.53 0.20 3.01
N PRO A 93 11.43 -0.29 3.88
CA PRO A 93 11.62 0.24 5.23
C PRO A 93 12.12 1.69 5.26
N TYR A 94 12.80 2.13 4.21
CA TYR A 94 13.33 3.49 4.09
C TYR A 94 12.43 4.41 3.25
N PHE A 95 11.23 3.95 2.86
CA PHE A 95 10.39 4.69 1.91
C PHE A 95 10.15 6.14 2.33
N ILE A 96 9.74 6.39 3.58
CA ILE A 96 9.43 7.75 4.06
C ILE A 96 10.68 8.63 3.96
N THR A 97 11.82 8.12 4.40
CA THR A 97 13.10 8.84 4.34
C THR A 97 13.53 9.13 2.90
N SER A 98 13.52 8.12 2.02
CA SER A 98 13.87 8.28 0.60
C SER A 98 12.88 9.21 -0.13
N PHE A 99 11.59 9.14 0.22
CA PHE A 99 10.57 10.03 -0.32
C PHE A 99 10.79 11.48 0.11
N ASN A 100 11.10 11.71 1.39
CA ASN A 100 11.39 13.05 1.92
C ASN A 100 12.69 13.66 1.37
N GLN A 101 13.60 12.85 0.81
CA GLN A 101 14.75 13.36 0.05
C GLN A 101 14.36 13.93 -1.32
N LEU A 102 13.17 13.61 -1.82
CA LEU A 102 12.63 14.17 -3.07
C LEU A 102 11.84 15.47 -2.84
N LEU A 103 11.70 15.93 -1.59
CA LEU A 103 10.95 17.13 -1.21
C LEU A 103 11.88 18.22 -0.68
N LEU A 104 11.45 19.48 -0.80
CA LEU A 104 12.08 20.61 -0.11
C LEU A 104 12.13 20.33 1.40
N GLU A 105 13.18 20.78 2.08
CA GLU A 105 13.44 20.43 3.49
C GLU A 105 12.27 20.83 4.40
N GLU A 106 11.71 22.02 4.17
CA GLU A 106 10.57 22.59 4.87
C GLU A 106 9.22 21.95 4.50
N GLU A 107 9.16 21.16 3.42
CA GLU A 107 7.94 20.54 2.91
C GLU A 107 7.87 19.03 3.14
N ARG A 108 8.87 18.45 3.83
CA ARG A 108 8.90 17.03 4.21
C ARG A 108 7.67 16.61 5.00
N ILE A 109 7.26 15.36 4.84
CA ILE A 109 6.01 14.83 5.40
C ILE A 109 6.33 13.68 6.32
N GLU A 110 5.84 13.76 7.54
CA GLU A 110 5.91 12.70 8.53
C GLU A 110 4.51 12.27 8.97
N PRO A 111 4.27 10.96 9.20
CA PRO A 111 3.02 10.49 9.80
C PRO A 111 2.77 11.13 11.17
N LYS A 112 1.50 11.31 11.53
CA LYS A 112 1.13 11.75 12.88
C LYS A 112 1.36 10.62 13.90
N PRO A 113 1.48 10.93 15.20
CA PRO A 113 1.54 9.91 16.23
C PRO A 113 0.38 8.90 16.11
N GLY A 114 0.72 7.62 15.99
CA GLY A 114 -0.25 6.53 15.82
C GLY A 114 -0.61 6.21 14.36
N GLU A 115 -0.11 6.96 13.37
CA GLU A 115 -0.24 6.65 11.95
C GLU A 115 1.06 6.05 11.40
N LEU A 116 0.94 5.10 10.46
CA LEU A 116 2.09 4.53 9.76
C LEU A 116 2.39 5.29 8.47
N LEU A 117 1.35 5.65 7.71
CA LEU A 117 1.43 6.49 6.53
C LEU A 117 0.28 7.51 6.53
N THR A 118 0.55 8.70 5.99
CA THR A 118 -0.48 9.69 5.67
C THR A 118 -1.22 9.31 4.38
N PRO A 119 -2.40 9.88 4.09
CA PRO A 119 -3.08 9.69 2.80
C PRO A 119 -2.17 10.00 1.60
N GLU A 120 -1.39 11.08 1.67
CA GLU A 120 -0.42 11.41 0.62
C GLU A 120 0.64 10.32 0.47
N LEU A 121 1.25 9.85 1.57
CA LEU A 121 2.25 8.78 1.51
C LEU A 121 1.66 7.47 0.94
N ARG A 122 0.39 7.14 1.22
CA ARG A 122 -0.26 5.96 0.62
C ARG A 122 -0.42 6.07 -0.89
N ILE A 123 -0.73 7.27 -1.41
CA ILE A 123 -0.80 7.51 -2.87
C ILE A 123 0.56 7.21 -3.50
N TYR A 124 1.64 7.69 -2.90
CA TYR A 124 2.98 7.51 -3.43
C TYR A 124 3.55 6.10 -3.18
N ALA A 125 3.11 5.42 -2.13
CA ALA A 125 3.36 3.99 -1.93
C ALA A 125 2.74 3.15 -3.06
N LEU A 126 1.51 3.48 -3.49
CA LEU A 126 0.86 2.83 -4.64
C LEU A 126 1.62 3.09 -5.95
N ILE A 127 2.06 4.33 -6.17
CA ILE A 127 2.91 4.68 -7.33
C ILE A 127 4.21 3.88 -7.29
N ARG A 128 4.84 3.75 -6.12
CA ARG A 128 6.06 2.94 -5.91
C ARG A 128 5.86 1.46 -6.26
N LEU A 129 4.66 0.93 -6.02
CA LEU A 129 4.24 -0.42 -6.39
C LEU A 129 3.82 -0.54 -7.88
N GLY A 130 3.87 0.54 -8.66
CA GLY A 130 3.52 0.56 -10.08
C GLY A 130 2.05 0.91 -10.38
N VAL A 131 1.25 1.24 -9.37
CA VAL A 131 -0.14 1.69 -9.55
C VAL A 131 -0.15 3.20 -9.79
N THR A 132 -0.20 3.59 -11.06
CA THR A 132 -0.07 5.00 -11.48
C THR A 132 -1.37 5.64 -11.95
N ASP A 133 -2.40 4.85 -12.27
CA ASP A 133 -3.69 5.36 -12.71
C ASP A 133 -4.46 5.98 -11.53
N SER A 134 -4.88 7.23 -11.68
CA SER A 134 -5.59 7.96 -10.63
C SER A 134 -6.94 7.33 -10.28
N ASN A 135 -7.63 6.67 -11.23
CA ASN A 135 -8.89 5.99 -10.94
C ASN A 135 -8.66 4.75 -10.06
N GLN A 136 -7.63 3.96 -10.37
CA GLN A 136 -7.22 2.82 -9.52
C GLN A 136 -6.83 3.27 -8.12
N ILE A 137 -6.04 4.33 -7.97
CA ILE A 137 -5.67 4.86 -6.65
C ILE A 137 -6.91 5.37 -5.90
N ALA A 138 -7.80 6.10 -6.57
CA ALA A 138 -9.04 6.59 -5.98
C ALA A 138 -9.91 5.45 -5.45
N HIS A 139 -10.07 4.39 -6.26
CA HIS A 139 -10.79 3.19 -5.87
C HIS A 139 -10.14 2.50 -4.67
N PHE A 140 -8.81 2.30 -4.70
CA PHE A 140 -8.06 1.64 -3.64
C PHE A 140 -8.17 2.38 -2.30
N LEU A 141 -8.08 3.72 -2.32
CA LEU A 141 -8.12 4.56 -1.13
C LEU A 141 -9.53 5.04 -0.76
N GLY A 142 -10.56 4.63 -1.50
CA GLY A 142 -11.93 5.07 -1.27
C GLY A 142 -12.11 6.59 -1.34
N TYR A 143 -11.28 7.27 -2.13
CA TYR A 143 -11.33 8.72 -2.34
C TYR A 143 -11.99 9.08 -3.66
N SER A 144 -12.46 10.32 -3.78
CA SER A 144 -12.87 10.85 -5.08
C SER A 144 -11.66 11.03 -5.98
N LEU A 145 -11.88 10.96 -7.29
CA LEU A 145 -10.83 11.24 -8.28
C LEU A 145 -10.24 12.64 -8.10
N ALA A 146 -11.08 13.64 -7.80
CA ALA A 146 -10.64 15.01 -7.53
C ALA A 146 -9.72 15.09 -6.29
N THR A 147 -10.03 14.33 -5.23
CA THR A 147 -9.19 14.24 -4.04
C THR A 147 -7.79 13.71 -4.38
N ILE A 148 -7.70 12.67 -5.22
CA ILE A 148 -6.40 12.13 -5.67
C ILE A 148 -5.61 13.16 -6.47
N TYR A 149 -6.24 13.87 -7.41
CA TYR A 149 -5.58 14.93 -8.17
C TYR A 149 -5.07 16.06 -7.27
N ASN A 150 -5.85 16.45 -6.26
CA ASN A 150 -5.45 17.48 -5.31
C ASN A 150 -4.23 17.05 -4.49
N TYR A 151 -4.21 15.83 -3.96
CA TYR A 151 -3.05 15.32 -3.23
C TYR A 151 -1.80 15.24 -4.13
N ARG A 152 -1.92 14.71 -5.35
CA ARG A 152 -0.80 14.64 -6.29
C ARG A 152 -0.25 16.01 -6.66
N SER A 153 -1.13 16.98 -6.95
CA SER A 153 -0.74 18.35 -7.29
C SER A 153 -0.04 19.02 -6.10
N LYS A 154 -0.61 18.88 -4.89
CA LYS A 154 -0.05 19.41 -3.65
C LYS A 154 1.37 18.89 -3.41
N ILE A 155 1.60 17.58 -3.51
CA ILE A 155 2.92 17.00 -3.27
C ILE A 155 3.91 17.33 -4.38
N ARG A 156 3.49 17.29 -5.64
CA ARG A 156 4.38 17.65 -6.76
C ARG A 156 4.89 19.08 -6.65
N ASN A 157 4.10 19.99 -6.07
CA ASN A 157 4.53 21.36 -5.83
C ASN A 157 5.58 21.52 -4.73
N LYS A 158 5.76 20.49 -3.89
CA LYS A 158 6.76 20.40 -2.82
C LYS A 158 8.06 19.70 -3.26
N ALA A 159 8.08 19.14 -4.47
CA ALA A 159 9.20 18.36 -4.98
C ALA A 159 10.44 19.24 -5.26
N ILE A 160 11.63 18.68 -5.02
CA ILE A 160 12.87 19.28 -5.52
C ILE A 160 13.04 18.99 -7.02
N GLY A 161 13.57 19.97 -7.75
CA GLY A 161 13.92 19.80 -9.17
C GLY A 161 12.69 19.68 -10.09
N ASP A 162 12.77 18.75 -11.04
CA ASP A 162 11.80 18.61 -12.13
C ASP A 162 10.50 17.92 -11.67
N LYS A 163 9.44 18.73 -11.57
CA LYS A 163 8.10 18.31 -11.18
C LYS A 163 7.50 17.23 -12.08
N GLU A 164 7.87 17.17 -13.36
CA GLU A 164 7.34 16.18 -14.29
C GLU A 164 7.94 14.79 -14.04
N LYS A 165 9.15 14.73 -13.49
CA LYS A 165 9.85 13.47 -13.18
C LYS A 165 9.59 12.95 -11.77
N PHE A 166 8.89 13.72 -10.93
CA PHE A 166 8.71 13.38 -9.52
C PHE A 166 8.12 11.98 -9.30
N GLU A 167 7.00 11.65 -9.95
CA GLU A 167 6.38 10.32 -9.80
C GLU A 167 7.30 9.19 -10.30
N GLN A 168 8.12 9.45 -11.33
CA GLN A 168 9.12 8.49 -11.80
C GLN A 168 10.26 8.30 -10.80
N CYS A 169 10.70 9.36 -10.13
CA CYS A 169 11.65 9.27 -9.02
C CYS A 169 11.08 8.43 -7.87
N VAL A 170 9.80 8.65 -7.51
CA VAL A 170 9.11 7.87 -6.47
C VAL A 170 9.02 6.38 -6.83
N MET A 171 8.89 6.01 -8.11
CA MET A 171 8.92 4.59 -8.50
C MET A 171 10.26 3.92 -8.23
N ASN A 172 11.34 4.68 -8.18
CA ASN A 172 12.71 4.19 -8.15
C ASN A 172 13.34 4.18 -6.75
N ILE A 173 12.65 4.67 -5.71
CA ILE A 173 13.17 4.72 -4.32
C ILE A 173 12.97 3.45 -3.51
#